data_AF-A0A2V9WTA8-F1
#
_entry.id   AF-A0A2V9WTA8-F1
#
_cell.length_a   1.000
_cell.length_b   1.000
_cell.length_c   1.000
_cell.angle_alpha   90.00
_cell.angle_beta   90.00
_cell.angle_gamma   90.00
#
_symmetry.space_group_name_H-M   'P 1'
#
loop_
_entity.id
_entity.type
_entity.pdbx_description
1 polymer ?
#
loop_
_entity_poly.entity_id
_entity_poly.type
_entity_poly.pdbx_seq_one_letter_code
_entity_poly.pdbx_strand_id
1 'polypeptide(L)' 'MYHYDPNTALEELTEDATLPNPVHVRDMILRKKLTADKSLELNRLFVEYQKFFGETQKLGKEILKQLTS' A
#
# COMPACT_ATOMS: atom_id res chain seq x y z
N MET A 1 7.98 2.64 -20.75
CA MET A 1 8.68 3.93 -20.89
C MET A 1 8.17 4.80 -19.77
N TYR A 2 9.01 5.41 -18.92
CA TYR A 2 8.54 6.15 -17.73
C TYR A 2 7.57 7.26 -18.19
N HIS A 3 6.27 7.04 -17.98
CA HIS A 3 5.20 7.94 -18.38
C HIS A 3 5.00 8.94 -17.24
N TYR A 4 5.71 10.06 -17.29
CA TYR A 4 5.46 11.23 -16.45
C TYR A 4 4.14 11.95 -16.83
N ASP A 5 3.10 11.19 -17.19
CA ASP A 5 1.75 11.73 -17.38
C ASP A 5 0.99 11.57 -16.05
N PRO A 6 0.63 12.68 -15.38
CA PRO A 6 -0.09 12.63 -14.12
C PRO A 6 -1.46 11.94 -14.22
N ASN A 7 -2.09 11.91 -15.41
CA ASN A 7 -3.36 11.19 -15.61
C ASN A 7 -3.15 9.68 -15.54
N THR A 8 -2.15 9.17 -16.28
CA THR A 8 -1.78 7.75 -16.24
C THR A 8 -1.32 7.33 -14.85
N ALA A 9 -0.50 8.15 -14.18
CA ALA A 9 -0.07 7.87 -12.81
C ALA A 9 -1.25 7.85 -11.81
N LEU A 10 -2.29 8.67 -12.04
CA LEU A 10 -3.51 8.68 -11.21
C LEU A 10 -4.33 7.42 -11.42
N GLU A 11 -4.48 6.97 -12.67
CA GLU A 11 -5.13 5.69 -13.02
C GLU A 11 -4.39 4.50 -12.41
N GLU A 12 -3.06 4.43 -12.55
CA GLU A 12 -2.24 3.38 -11.94
C GLU A 12 -2.39 3.33 -10.41
N LEU A 13 -2.38 4.49 -9.73
CA LEU A 13 -2.58 4.58 -8.28
C LEU A 13 -3.99 4.10 -7.84
N THR A 14 -4.94 4.05 -8.77
CA THR A 14 -6.28 3.51 -8.54
C THR A 14 -6.44 2.03 -8.91
N GLU A 15 -5.73 1.55 -9.93
CA GLU A 15 -5.86 0.19 -10.46
C GLU A 15 -4.90 -0.80 -9.79
N ASP A 16 -3.63 -0.43 -9.64
CA ASP A 16 -2.59 -1.30 -9.09
C ASP A 16 -1.86 -0.59 -7.94
N ALA A 17 -2.07 -1.11 -6.74
CA ALA A 17 -1.29 -0.67 -5.61
C ALA A 17 0.21 -0.95 -5.89
N THR A 18 1.02 0.10 -6.02
CA THR A 18 2.49 -0.02 -6.20
C THR A 18 3.16 -0.74 -5.04
N LEU A 19 2.52 -0.77 -3.88
CA LEU A 19 2.84 -1.61 -2.73
C LEU A 19 1.84 -2.78 -2.61
N PRO A 20 2.24 -3.95 -2.09
CA PRO A 20 1.31 -5.06 -1.88
C PRO A 20 0.08 -4.65 -1.06
N ASN A 21 -1.13 -4.95 -1.53
CA ASN A 21 -2.35 -4.64 -0.78
C ASN A 21 -2.25 -5.21 0.67
N PRO A 22 -2.52 -4.42 1.73
CA PRO A 22 -2.44 -4.87 3.11
C PRO A 22 -3.21 -6.17 3.40
N VAL A 23 -4.31 -6.43 2.69
CA VAL A 23 -5.06 -7.69 2.81
C VAL A 23 -4.18 -8.90 2.45
N HIS A 24 -3.41 -8.82 1.36
CA HIS A 24 -2.53 -9.91 0.94
C HIS A 24 -1.36 -10.09 1.91
N VAL A 25 -0.79 -8.99 2.42
CA VAL A 25 0.29 -9.06 3.42
C VAL A 25 -0.20 -9.73 4.70
N ARG A 26 -1.41 -9.40 5.17
CA ARG A 26 -2.03 -10.04 6.32
C ARG A 26 -2.24 -11.54 6.10
N ASP A 27 -2.77 -11.92 4.94
CA ASP A 27 -3.00 -13.34 4.61
C ASP A 27 -1.68 -14.13 4.59
N MET A 28 -0.61 -13.55 4.02
CA MET A 28 0.73 -14.16 4.05
C MET A 28 1.26 -14.37 5.47
N ILE A 29 1.10 -13.37 6.36
CA ILE A 29 1.51 -13.48 7.76
C ILE A 29 0.74 -14.62 8.45
N LEU A 30 -0.58 -14.68 8.26
CA LEU A 30 -1.45 -15.69 8.89
C LEU A 30 -1.13 -17.12 8.41
N ARG A 31 -0.76 -17.29 7.13
CA ARG A 31 -0.44 -18.60 6.56
C ARG A 31 0.94 -19.13 6.94
N LYS A 32 1.85 -18.29 7.45
CA LYS A 32 3.26 -18.65 7.68
C LYS A 32 3.48 -19.59 8.89
N LYS A 33 2.45 -19.91 9.67
CA LYS A 33 2.50 -20.79 10.86
C LYS A 33 3.59 -20.36 11.87
N LEU A 34 3.56 -19.09 12.24
CA LEU A 34 4.54 -18.47 13.14
C LEU A 34 4.28 -18.83 14.61
N THR A 35 5.34 -18.80 15.43
CA THR A 35 5.22 -18.79 16.89
C THR A 35 4.45 -17.55 17.37
N ALA A 36 3.84 -17.60 18.55
CA ALA A 36 3.07 -16.48 19.12
C ALA A 36 3.87 -15.16 19.14
N ASP A 37 5.12 -15.18 19.61
CA ASP A 37 5.95 -13.97 19.69
C ASP A 37 6.23 -13.35 18.32
N LYS A 38 6.56 -14.18 17.33
CA LYS A 38 6.77 -13.73 15.95
C LYS A 38 5.49 -13.25 15.27
N SER A 39 4.35 -13.85 15.59
CA SER A 39 3.04 -13.35 15.14
C SER A 39 2.76 -11.96 15.70
N LEU A 40 3.07 -11.72 16.99
CA LEU A 40 2.87 -10.42 17.63
C LEU A 40 3.80 -9.35 17.06
N GLU A 41 5.08 -9.68 16.85
CA GLU A 41 6.06 -8.80 16.23
C GLU A 41 5.64 -8.37 14.82
N LEU A 42 5.30 -9.34 13.96
CA LEU A 42 4.88 -9.06 12.60
C LEU A 42 3.52 -8.34 12.53
N ASN A 43 2.61 -8.59 13.48
CA ASN A 43 1.35 -7.85 13.54
C ASN A 43 1.58 -6.36 13.85
N ARG A 44 2.54 -6.01 14.73
CA ARG A 44 2.89 -4.61 14.99
C ARG A 44 3.40 -3.90 13.74
N LEU A 45 4.30 -4.56 13.01
CA LEU A 45 4.80 -4.04 11.73
C LEU A 45 3.69 -3.93 10.68
N PHE A 46 2.79 -4.90 10.63
CA PHE A 46 1.65 -4.91 9.70
C PHE A 46 0.69 -3.74 9.95
N VAL A 47 0.40 -3.39 11.20
CA VAL A 47 -0.50 -2.29 11.53
C VAL A 47 0.06 -0.95 11.04
N GLU A 48 1.35 -0.69 11.25
CA GLU A 48 2.02 0.52 10.73
C GLU A 48 2.04 0.51 9.20
N TYR A 49 2.35 -0.63 8.58
CA TYR A 49 2.30 -0.79 7.13
C TYR A 49 0.92 -0.45 6.56
N GLN A 50 -0.15 -1.00 7.15
CA GLN A 50 -1.53 -0.75 6.70
C GLN A 50 -1.90 0.73 6.79
N LYS A 51 -1.49 1.40 7.87
CA LYS A 51 -1.70 2.84 8.04
C LYS A 51 -0.97 3.64 6.96
N PHE A 52 0.34 3.43 6.81
CA PHE A 52 1.14 4.18 5.85
C PHE A 52 0.73 3.92 4.39
N PHE A 53 0.28 2.71 4.08
CA PHE A 53 -0.27 2.37 2.77
C PHE A 53 -1.44 3.30 2.42
N GLY A 54 -2.43 3.41 3.31
CA GLY A 54 -3.60 4.27 3.08
C GLY A 54 -3.26 5.75 3.06
N GLU A 55 -2.41 6.21 3.98
CA GLU A 55 -1.98 7.61 4.06
C GLU A 55 -1.20 8.04 2.81
N THR A 56 -0.26 7.21 2.36
CA THR A 56 0.57 7.47 1.18
C THR A 56 -0.27 7.44 -0.09
N GLN A 57 -1.19 6.48 -0.24
CA GLN A 57 -2.09 6.43 -1.40
C GLN A 57 -2.99 7.66 -1.46
N LYS A 58 -3.54 8.10 -0.32
CA LYS A 58 -4.36 9.33 -0.26
C LYS A 58 -3.54 10.56 -0.66
N LEU A 59 -2.33 10.70 -0.13
CA LEU A 59 -1.44 11.81 -0.45
C LEU A 59 -1.04 11.82 -1.93
N GLY A 60 -0.68 10.66 -2.49
CA GLY A 60 -0.38 10.53 -3.92
C GLY A 60 -1.55 10.94 -4.81
N LYS A 61 -2.78 10.49 -4.47
CA LYS A 61 -3.99 10.88 -5.21
C LYS A 61 -4.22 12.39 -5.16
N GLU A 62 -3.99 13.02 -4.03
CA GLU A 62 -4.12 14.47 -3.88
C GLU A 62 -3.13 15.23 -4.77
N ILE A 63 -1.86 14.85 -4.74
CA ILE A 63 -0.82 15.46 -5.57
C ILE A 63 -1.16 15.31 -7.06
N LEU A 64 -1.52 14.10 -7.49
CA LEU A 64 -1.81 13.82 -8.90
C LEU A 64 -3.05 14.57 -9.38
N LYS A 65 -4.12 14.63 -8.58
CA LYS A 65 -5.29 15.46 -8.89
C LYS A 65 -4.93 16.91 -9.14
N GLN A 66 -4.05 17.50 -8.31
CA GLN A 66 -3.61 18.87 -8.49
C GLN A 66 -2.81 19.07 -9.79
N LEU A 67 -2.09 18.05 -10.26
CA LEU A 67 -1.33 18.10 -11.51
C LEU A 67 -2.19 17.88 -12.77
N THR A 68 -3.34 17.22 -12.63
CA THR A 68 -4.29 16.97 -13.74
C THR A 68 -5.41 18.00 -13.84
N SER A 69 -5.44 19.00 -12.94
CA SER A 69 -6.49 20.04 -12.85
C SER A 69 -6.21 21.24 -13.74
#